data_AF-A0A0B2RZ03-F1
#
_entry.id   AF-A0A0B2RZ03-F1
#
_cell.length_a   1.000
_cell.length_b   1.000
_cell.length_c   1.000
_cell.angle_alpha   90.00
_cell.angle_beta   90.00
_cell.angle_gamma   90.00
#
_symmetry.space_group_name_H-M   'P 1'
#
loop_
_entity.id
_entity.type
_entity.pdbx_description
1 polymer ?
#
loop_
_entity_poly.entity_id
_entity_poly.type
_entity_poly.pdbx_seq_one_letter_code
_entity_poly.pdbx_strand_id
1 'polypeptide(L)'
;METKSTSSFTNLVDQSVYVPYAEDSVLGIVVDSRSDNFLVDIKGPTLAFLPVLAFEGGTRRNIPRFEIGTLIYVRVIKANPGMNPELSCTDASGKAAEFGALKDGYMFECTTGQSRMLLSSPTCPVLDALGKKLSFEIAVGLNGRVWVDAASPHTTIVVANAIMN
;
A
#
# COMPACT_ATOMS: atom_id res chain seq x y z
N MET A 1 -31.77 -33.26 4.01
CA MET A 1 -30.94 -32.56 3.00
C MET A 1 -30.50 -31.27 3.67
N GLU A 2 -29.49 -31.36 4.54
CA GLU A 2 -29.03 -30.25 5.37
C GLU A 2 -27.91 -29.51 4.65
N THR A 3 -28.13 -28.23 4.40
CA THR A 3 -27.15 -27.30 3.86
C THR A 3 -26.21 -26.86 4.98
N LYS A 4 -24.97 -27.36 4.97
CA LYS A 4 -23.88 -26.83 5.81
C LYS A 4 -23.48 -25.44 5.31
N SER A 5 -24.00 -24.41 5.97
CA SER A 5 -23.46 -23.05 5.88
C SER A 5 -22.08 -23.04 6.55
N THR A 6 -21.03 -22.86 5.74
CA THR A 6 -19.65 -22.76 6.25
C THR A 6 -19.45 -21.32 6.72
N SER A 7 -19.62 -21.09 8.01
CA SER A 7 -19.29 -19.81 8.65
C SER A 7 -17.79 -19.79 8.94
N SER A 8 -17.05 -18.97 8.18
CA SER A 8 -15.64 -18.71 8.43
C SER A 8 -15.50 -17.87 9.70
N PHE A 9 -15.05 -18.47 10.80
CA PHE A 9 -14.67 -17.76 12.01
C PHE A 9 -13.33 -17.05 11.78
N THR A 10 -13.35 -15.73 11.61
CA THR A 10 -12.13 -14.92 11.69
C THR A 10 -11.78 -14.74 13.16
N ASN A 11 -10.72 -15.42 13.60
CA ASN A 11 -10.15 -15.21 14.93
C ASN A 11 -9.69 -13.74 15.06
N LEU A 12 -10.24 -13.05 16.04
CA LEU A 12 -9.82 -11.72 16.49
C LEU A 12 -8.45 -11.87 17.18
N VAL A 13 -7.37 -11.79 16.40
CA VAL A 13 -6.03 -11.51 16.92
C VAL A 13 -5.68 -10.10 16.47
N ASP A 14 -5.81 -9.16 17.40
CA ASP A 14 -5.53 -7.74 17.23
C ASP A 14 -4.02 -7.47 17.22
N GLN A 15 -3.33 -8.09 16.24
CA GLN A 15 -1.97 -7.80 15.76
C GLN A 15 -1.64 -8.69 14.55
N SER A 16 -2.60 -8.90 13.64
CA SER A 16 -2.38 -9.76 12.49
C SER A 16 -1.36 -9.13 11.54
N VAL A 17 -0.19 -9.74 11.44
CA VAL A 17 0.75 -9.55 10.33
C VAL A 17 -0.05 -9.49 9.03
N TYR A 18 0.22 -8.49 8.20
CA TYR A 18 -0.49 -8.36 6.93
C TYR A 18 -0.24 -9.61 6.07
N VAL A 19 -1.32 -10.19 5.54
CA VAL A 19 -1.25 -11.31 4.59
C VAL A 19 -1.59 -10.75 3.21
N PRO A 20 -0.69 -10.87 2.23
CA PRO A 20 -0.92 -10.31 0.91
C PRO A 20 -2.00 -11.07 0.13
N TYR A 21 -2.92 -10.32 -0.47
CA TYR A 21 -3.89 -10.83 -1.43
C TYR A 21 -3.70 -10.15 -2.79
N ALA A 22 -3.98 -10.87 -3.87
CA ALA A 22 -4.02 -10.25 -5.19
C ALA A 22 -5.03 -9.09 -5.20
N GLU A 23 -4.72 -8.04 -5.94
CA GLU A 23 -5.44 -6.77 -6.02
C GLU A 23 -5.27 -5.82 -4.83
N ASP A 24 -4.61 -6.23 -3.75
CA ASP A 24 -4.33 -5.32 -2.65
C ASP A 24 -3.44 -4.16 -3.12
N SER A 25 -3.85 -2.93 -2.80
CA SER A 25 -3.00 -1.76 -2.92
C SER A 25 -2.28 -1.51 -1.59
N VAL A 26 -0.94 -1.46 -1.64
CA VAL A 26 -0.08 -1.43 -0.44
C VAL A 26 1.07 -0.45 -0.59
N LEU A 27 1.60 0.02 0.55
CA LEU A 27 2.82 0.80 0.60
C LEU A 27 4.01 -0.09 0.92
N GLY A 28 4.99 -0.12 0.03
CA GLY A 28 6.22 -0.88 0.14
C GLY A 28 7.44 0.01 0.34
N ILE A 29 8.50 -0.54 0.93
CA ILE A 29 9.81 0.12 1.03
C ILE A 29 10.80 -0.73 0.24
N VAL A 30 11.51 -0.13 -0.73
CA VAL A 30 12.55 -0.82 -1.50
C VAL A 30 13.70 -1.19 -0.58
N VAL A 31 14.05 -2.48 -0.51
CA VAL A 31 15.14 -2.99 0.33
C VAL A 31 16.37 -3.42 -0.48
N ASP A 32 16.18 -3.77 -1.75
CA ASP A 32 17.26 -4.18 -2.66
C ASP A 32 16.85 -3.90 -4.11
N SER A 33 17.85 -3.70 -4.98
CA SER A 33 17.65 -3.50 -6.42
C SER A 33 18.52 -4.47 -7.20
N ARG A 34 17.88 -5.26 -8.07
CA ARG A 34 18.52 -6.28 -8.91
C ARG A 34 18.26 -5.99 -10.38
N SER A 35 18.94 -6.71 -11.26
CA SER A 35 18.87 -6.50 -12.71
C SER A 35 17.46 -6.69 -13.30
N ASP A 36 16.63 -7.52 -12.66
CA ASP A 36 15.33 -7.97 -13.15
C ASP A 36 14.17 -7.61 -12.22
N ASN A 37 14.44 -7.33 -10.94
CA ASN A 37 13.42 -6.92 -9.97
C ASN A 37 13.99 -6.03 -8.84
N PHE A 38 13.11 -5.28 -8.18
CA PHE A 38 13.35 -4.68 -6.88
C PHE A 38 12.77 -5.59 -5.80
N LEU A 39 13.49 -5.76 -4.68
CA LEU A 39 12.89 -6.36 -3.49
C LEU A 39 12.24 -5.27 -2.66
N VAL A 40 11.02 -5.55 -2.21
CA VAL A 40 10.17 -4.57 -1.52
C VAL A 40 9.62 -5.19 -0.23
N ASP A 41 9.84 -4.53 0.89
CA ASP A 41 9.18 -4.87 2.14
C ASP A 41 7.76 -4.26 2.15
N ILE A 42 6.75 -5.14 2.16
CA ILE A 42 5.32 -4.77 2.23
C ILE A 42 4.70 -5.08 3.60
N LYS A 43 5.49 -5.29 4.66
CA LYS A 43 5.02 -5.69 6.00
C LYS A 43 4.26 -7.03 6.01
N GLY A 44 4.56 -7.88 5.03
CA GLY A 44 4.07 -9.25 4.93
C GLY A 44 5.03 -10.28 5.56
N PRO A 45 4.70 -11.58 5.50
CA PRO A 45 5.56 -12.64 6.03
C PRO A 45 6.87 -12.84 5.23
N THR A 46 6.92 -12.36 3.98
CA THR A 46 8.10 -12.42 3.11
C THR A 46 8.24 -11.13 2.31
N LEU A 47 9.46 -10.84 1.83
CA LEU A 47 9.68 -9.74 0.89
C LEU A 47 8.96 -10.01 -0.43
N ALA A 48 8.41 -8.96 -1.02
CA ALA A 48 7.82 -9.02 -2.35
C ALA A 48 8.85 -8.62 -3.42
N PHE A 49 8.59 -9.00 -4.66
CA PHE A 49 9.39 -8.57 -5.81
C PHE A 49 8.55 -7.70 -6.75
N LEU A 50 9.14 -6.59 -7.18
CA LEU A 50 8.59 -5.69 -8.18
C LEU A 50 9.44 -5.78 -9.45
N PRO A 51 8.94 -6.41 -10.54
CA PRO A 51 9.69 -6.51 -11.78
C PRO A 51 10.07 -5.12 -12.31
N VAL A 52 11.30 -4.97 -12.85
CA VAL A 52 11.81 -3.66 -13.33
C VAL A 52 11.02 -3.07 -14.51
N LEU A 53 10.16 -3.87 -15.14
CA LEU A 53 9.29 -3.48 -16.25
C LEU A 53 7.81 -3.31 -15.84
N ALA A 54 7.45 -3.56 -14.58
CA ALA A 54 6.07 -3.49 -14.10
C ALA A 54 5.64 -2.04 -13.77
N PHE A 55 5.80 -1.16 -14.75
CA PHE A 55 5.49 0.27 -14.69
C PHE A 55 4.87 0.70 -16.00
N GLU A 56 4.14 1.82 -15.99
CA GLU A 56 3.62 2.39 -17.23
C GLU A 56 4.77 2.72 -18.19
N GLY A 57 4.75 2.09 -19.37
CA GLY A 57 5.81 2.26 -20.38
C GLY A 57 7.14 1.57 -20.02
N GLY A 58 7.15 0.58 -19.13
CA GLY A 58 8.33 -0.18 -18.74
C GLY A 58 9.01 -0.86 -19.94
N THR A 59 10.26 -0.48 -20.22
CA THR A 59 11.11 -1.11 -21.25
C THR A 59 12.54 -1.23 -20.74
N ARG A 60 13.39 -2.06 -21.37
CA ARG A 60 14.81 -2.18 -20.99
C ARG A 60 15.61 -0.87 -21.06
N ARG A 61 15.10 0.14 -21.79
CA ARG A 61 15.68 1.49 -21.88
C ARG A 61 15.13 2.46 -20.84
N ASN A 62 13.97 2.14 -20.26
CA ASN A 62 13.22 2.99 -19.34
C ASN A 62 12.90 2.20 -18.06
N ILE A 63 13.96 1.85 -17.33
CA ILE A 63 13.85 1.21 -16.02
C ILE A 63 13.92 2.30 -14.95
N PRO A 64 12.94 2.39 -14.03
CA PRO A 64 13.01 3.32 -12.90
C PRO A 64 14.27 3.08 -12.06
N ARG A 65 14.82 4.13 -11.47
CA ARG A 65 15.96 4.02 -10.55
C ARG A 65 15.46 4.29 -9.13
N PHE A 66 15.05 3.24 -8.43
CA PHE A 66 14.72 3.33 -7.01
C PHE A 66 15.93 3.02 -6.16
N GLU A 67 16.17 3.88 -5.18
CA GLU A 67 17.19 3.67 -4.15
C GLU A 67 16.61 2.84 -3.00
N ILE A 68 17.47 2.15 -2.26
CA ILE A 68 17.08 1.49 -1.02
C ILE A 68 16.49 2.53 -0.06
N GLY A 69 15.32 2.24 0.50
CA GLY A 69 14.55 3.17 1.33
C GLY A 69 13.46 3.93 0.58
N THR A 70 13.37 3.82 -0.76
CA THR A 70 12.29 4.46 -1.54
C THR A 70 10.93 3.89 -1.10
N LEU A 71 10.01 4.78 -0.70
CA LEU A 71 8.61 4.43 -0.44
C LEU A 71 7.85 4.35 -1.76
N ILE A 72 7.10 3.27 -1.96
CA ILE A 72 6.40 3.01 -3.22
C ILE A 72 4.96 2.56 -2.96
N TYR A 73 4.01 3.12 -3.72
CA TYR A 73 2.65 2.63 -3.77
C TYR A 73 2.50 1.64 -4.91
N VAL A 74 2.05 0.43 -4.59
CA VAL A 74 2.06 -0.73 -5.50
C VAL A 74 0.78 -1.54 -5.34
N ARG A 75 0.45 -2.29 -6.39
CA ARG A 75 -0.60 -3.31 -6.37
C ARG A 75 0.03 -4.70 -6.31
N VAL A 76 -0.52 -5.57 -5.47
CA VAL A 76 -0.18 -6.99 -5.44
C VAL A 76 -0.85 -7.67 -6.63
N ILE A 77 -0.07 -8.31 -7.50
CA ILE A 77 -0.58 -9.02 -8.68
C ILE A 77 -0.68 -10.52 -8.41
N LYS A 78 0.26 -11.09 -7.66
CA LYS A 78 0.22 -12.51 -7.26
C LYS A 78 0.63 -12.68 -5.81
N ALA A 79 -0.12 -13.50 -5.08
CA ALA A 79 0.18 -13.88 -3.70
C ALA A 79 -0.20 -15.35 -3.49
N ASN A 80 0.71 -16.26 -3.86
CA ASN A 80 0.51 -17.70 -3.69
C ASN A 80 1.16 -18.17 -2.39
N PRO A 81 0.51 -19.07 -1.62
CA PRO A 81 1.12 -19.65 -0.44
C PRO A 81 2.49 -20.28 -0.74
N GLY A 82 3.51 -19.93 0.05
CA GLY A 82 4.87 -20.45 -0.10
C GLY A 82 5.72 -19.77 -1.18
N MET A 83 5.20 -18.75 -1.87
CA MET A 83 5.96 -17.92 -2.82
C MET A 83 6.02 -16.47 -2.34
N ASN A 84 7.08 -15.76 -2.72
CA ASN A 84 7.15 -14.32 -2.56
C ASN A 84 6.03 -13.63 -3.39
N PRO A 85 5.38 -12.59 -2.86
CA PRO A 85 4.38 -11.84 -3.62
C PRO A 85 5.00 -11.08 -4.80
N GLU A 86 4.24 -10.97 -5.89
CA GLU A 86 4.59 -10.18 -7.08
C GLU A 86 3.81 -8.86 -7.09
N LEU A 87 4.50 -7.76 -7.38
CA LEU A 87 3.96 -6.40 -7.37
C LEU A 87 3.91 -5.79 -8.77
N SER A 88 3.10 -4.75 -8.93
CA SER A 88 3.12 -3.85 -10.09
C SER A 88 2.87 -2.40 -9.67
N CYS A 89 3.44 -1.46 -10.43
CA CYS A 89 3.09 -0.05 -10.39
C CYS A 89 2.11 0.33 -11.52
N THR A 90 1.22 -0.59 -11.88
CA THR A 90 0.15 -0.34 -12.83
C THR A 90 -1.16 -0.97 -12.37
N ASP A 91 -2.26 -0.36 -12.79
CA ASP A 91 -3.58 -0.99 -12.73
C ASP A 91 -3.69 -2.16 -13.73
N ALA A 92 -4.87 -2.77 -13.78
CA ALA A 92 -5.18 -3.87 -14.70
C ALA A 92 -5.15 -3.46 -16.19
N SER A 93 -5.21 -2.16 -16.51
CA SER A 93 -5.11 -1.63 -17.87
C SER A 93 -3.67 -1.28 -18.29
N GLY A 94 -2.70 -1.42 -17.37
CA GLY A 94 -1.30 -1.09 -17.61
C GLY A 94 -0.96 0.40 -17.43
N LYS A 95 -1.87 1.18 -16.84
CA LYS A 95 -1.68 2.59 -16.50
C LYS A 95 -1.17 2.75 -15.08
N ALA A 96 -0.39 3.78 -14.79
CA ALA A 96 0.19 3.98 -13.47
C ALA A 96 -0.88 4.15 -12.39
N ALA A 97 -2.01 4.80 -12.70
CA ALA A 97 -3.20 4.90 -11.82
C ALA A 97 -2.86 5.15 -10.34
N GLU A 98 -2.00 6.16 -10.08
CA GLU A 98 -1.50 6.58 -8.75
C GLU A 98 -0.39 5.70 -8.14
N PHE A 99 -0.08 4.55 -8.72
CA PHE A 99 1.05 3.72 -8.30
C PHE A 99 2.39 4.32 -8.73
N GLY A 100 3.43 4.07 -7.93
CA GLY A 100 4.78 4.57 -8.17
C GLY A 100 5.46 5.03 -6.89
N ALA A 101 6.63 5.64 -7.05
CA ALA A 101 7.39 6.18 -5.92
C ALA A 101 6.67 7.39 -5.31
N LEU A 102 6.51 7.36 -4.00
CA LEU A 102 6.02 8.49 -3.22
C LEU A 102 7.22 9.28 -2.71
N LYS A 103 7.22 10.59 -2.99
CA LYS A 103 8.28 11.51 -2.59
C LYS A 103 7.81 12.32 -1.41
N ASP A 104 8.75 12.75 -0.57
CA ASP A 104 8.45 13.58 0.59
C ASP A 104 7.38 12.96 1.50
N GLY A 105 6.57 13.80 2.15
CA GLY A 105 5.52 13.37 3.07
C GLY A 105 6.02 12.63 4.31
N TYR A 106 5.06 12.03 5.01
CA TYR A 106 5.26 11.28 6.23
C TYR A 106 4.49 9.97 6.18
N MET A 107 5.19 8.86 6.40
CA MET A 107 4.60 7.53 6.48
C MET A 107 4.51 7.07 7.94
N PHE A 108 3.34 6.59 8.32
CA PHE A 108 3.10 5.97 9.62
C PHE A 108 2.37 4.64 9.47
N GLU A 109 2.39 3.85 10.53
CA GLU A 109 1.73 2.55 10.57
C GLU A 109 0.44 2.59 11.39
N CYS A 110 -0.53 1.81 10.97
CA CYS A 110 -1.81 1.61 11.65
C CYS A 110 -2.23 0.13 11.56
N THR A 111 -3.37 -0.23 12.15
CA THR A 111 -3.91 -1.58 12.01
C THR A 111 -4.46 -1.80 10.60
N THR A 112 -4.43 -3.03 10.09
CA THR A 112 -5.03 -3.33 8.77
C THR A 112 -6.54 -3.07 8.74
N GLY A 113 -7.21 -3.17 9.90
CA GLY A 113 -8.61 -2.79 10.07
C GLY A 113 -8.82 -1.30 9.84
N GLN A 114 -7.96 -0.47 10.42
CA GLN A 114 -8.00 0.98 10.23
C GLN A 114 -7.69 1.38 8.79
N SER A 115 -6.70 0.77 8.12
CA SER A 115 -6.48 0.97 6.68
C SER A 115 -7.74 0.69 5.85
N ARG A 116 -8.43 -0.42 6.12
CA ARG A 116 -9.69 -0.75 5.43
C ARG A 116 -10.79 0.28 5.71
N MET A 117 -10.86 0.81 6.93
CA MET A 117 -11.80 1.88 7.27
C MET A 117 -11.45 3.20 6.56
N LEU A 118 -10.18 3.54 6.42
CA LEU A 118 -9.76 4.75 5.70
C LEU A 118 -10.12 4.68 4.21
N LEU A 119 -10.06 3.49 3.62
CA LEU A 119 -10.43 3.21 2.23
C LEU A 119 -11.92 2.91 2.03
N SER A 120 -12.76 3.01 3.06
CA SER A 120 -14.18 2.64 2.95
C SER A 120 -14.96 3.60 2.05
N SER A 121 -16.03 3.08 1.45
CA SER A 121 -17.06 3.88 0.79
C SER A 121 -18.39 3.74 1.57
N PRO A 122 -19.04 4.83 2.01
CA PRO A 122 -18.64 6.23 1.81
C PRO A 122 -17.33 6.59 2.55
N THR A 123 -16.70 7.68 2.12
CA THR A 123 -15.40 8.16 2.63
C THR A 123 -15.40 8.20 4.16
N CYS A 124 -14.31 7.73 4.76
CA CYS A 124 -14.10 7.76 6.20
C CYS A 124 -14.40 9.17 6.78
N PRO A 125 -15.23 9.30 7.82
CA PRO A 125 -15.63 10.60 8.36
C PRO A 125 -14.46 11.51 8.76
N VAL A 126 -13.35 10.92 9.24
CA VAL A 126 -12.13 11.65 9.58
C VAL A 126 -11.51 12.29 8.34
N LEU A 127 -11.39 11.55 7.23
CA LEU A 127 -10.84 12.06 5.98
C LEU A 127 -11.76 13.13 5.36
N ASP A 128 -13.07 12.93 5.38
CA ASP A 128 -14.04 13.92 4.91
C ASP A 128 -13.98 15.22 5.73
N ALA A 129 -13.85 15.13 7.05
CA ALA A 129 -13.72 16.30 7.92
C ALA A 129 -12.40 17.06 7.69
N LEU A 130 -11.28 16.34 7.53
CA LEU A 130 -9.96 16.94 7.28
C LEU A 130 -9.91 17.60 5.89
N GLY A 131 -10.38 16.91 4.85
CA GLY A 131 -10.36 17.39 3.46
C GLY A 131 -11.18 18.66 3.21
N LYS A 132 -12.16 18.96 4.07
CA LYS A 132 -12.92 20.23 4.02
C LYS A 132 -12.11 21.45 4.45
N LYS A 133 -11.02 21.27 5.20
CA LYS A 133 -10.25 22.37 5.82
C LYS A 133 -8.78 22.38 5.44
N LEU A 134 -8.23 21.23 5.08
CA LEU A 134 -6.81 21.03 4.83
C LEU A 134 -6.62 20.46 3.43
N SER A 135 -5.63 20.98 2.72
CA SER A 135 -5.17 20.41 1.45
C SER A 135 -3.98 19.50 1.75
N PHE A 136 -4.12 18.22 1.40
CA PHE A 136 -3.12 17.18 1.56
C PHE A 136 -3.37 16.05 0.56
N GLU A 137 -2.34 15.27 0.29
CA GLU A 137 -2.39 14.00 -0.43
C GLU A 137 -2.29 12.87 0.59
N ILE A 138 -2.92 11.74 0.28
CA ILE A 138 -2.88 10.54 1.13
C ILE A 138 -2.84 9.29 0.26
N ALA A 139 -1.99 8.34 0.63
CA ALA A 139 -2.00 6.99 0.10
C ALA A 139 -2.14 6.01 1.26
N VAL A 140 -3.10 5.08 1.15
CA VAL A 140 -3.40 4.10 2.21
C VAL A 140 -3.12 2.71 1.67
N GLY A 141 -2.17 2.02 2.30
CA GLY A 141 -1.91 0.61 2.03
C GLY A 141 -2.75 -0.30 2.93
N LEU A 142 -3.36 -1.34 2.36
CA LEU A 142 -4.08 -2.38 3.11
C LEU A 142 -3.18 -3.16 4.08
N ASN A 143 -1.87 -3.01 3.94
CA ASN A 143 -0.85 -3.54 4.84
C ASN A 143 -0.66 -2.74 6.14
N GLY A 144 -1.51 -1.76 6.42
CA GLY A 144 -1.41 -0.97 7.66
C GLY A 144 -0.30 0.07 7.60
N ARG A 145 0.03 0.57 6.40
CA ARG A 145 0.92 1.72 6.19
C ARG A 145 0.12 2.83 5.52
N VAL A 146 0.31 4.06 5.97
CA VAL A 146 -0.36 5.25 5.44
C VAL A 146 0.70 6.30 5.19
N TRP A 147 0.66 6.93 4.03
CA TRP A 147 1.50 8.07 3.67
C TRP A 147 0.63 9.30 3.51
N VAL A 148 1.09 10.43 4.05
CA VAL A 148 0.43 11.74 3.95
C VAL A 148 1.47 12.75 3.51
N ASP A 149 1.11 13.59 2.55
CA ASP A 149 1.92 14.74 2.16
C ASP A 149 1.08 16.01 2.09
N ALA A 150 1.69 17.13 2.45
CA ALA A 150 1.06 18.44 2.37
C ALA A 150 2.14 19.51 2.24
N ALA A 151 1.79 20.65 1.64
CA ALA A 151 2.72 21.76 1.47
C ALA A 151 3.32 22.29 2.78
N SER A 152 2.66 22.07 3.92
CA SER A 152 3.14 22.47 5.25
C SER A 152 3.34 21.24 6.14
N PRO A 153 4.54 21.05 6.73
CA PRO A 153 4.78 19.98 7.69
C PRO A 153 3.81 19.99 8.87
N HIS A 154 3.35 21.17 9.30
CA HIS A 154 2.35 21.28 10.36
C HIS A 154 1.03 20.62 9.94
N THR A 155 0.59 20.82 8.70
CA THR A 155 -0.61 20.16 8.16
C THR A 155 -0.42 18.65 8.12
N THR A 156 0.73 18.17 7.63
CA THR A 156 1.06 16.74 7.60
C THR A 156 0.98 16.12 9.00
N ILE A 157 1.55 16.79 10.01
CA ILE A 157 1.52 16.33 11.41
C ILE A 157 0.08 16.29 11.95
N VAL A 158 -0.71 17.34 11.71
CA VAL A 158 -2.11 17.38 12.16
C VAL A 158 -2.93 16.27 11.54
N VAL A 159 -2.80 16.04 10.23
CA VAL A 159 -3.52 14.98 9.51
C VAL A 159 -3.08 13.60 10.02
N ALA A 160 -1.78 13.33 10.12
CA ALA A 160 -1.28 12.05 10.60
C ALA A 160 -1.76 11.75 12.02
N ASN A 161 -1.66 12.72 12.93
CA ASN A 161 -2.10 12.55 14.32
C ASN A 161 -3.63 12.37 14.42
N ALA A 162 -4.41 13.05 13.59
CA ALA A 162 -5.86 12.90 13.56
C ALA A 162 -6.30 11.52 13.02
N ILE A 163 -5.47 10.89 12.18
CA ILE A 163 -5.73 9.53 11.69
C ILE A 163 -5.28 8.49 12.72
N MET A 164 -4.16 8.70 13.41
CA MET A 164 -3.59 7.70 14.34
C MET A 164 -4.35 7.53 15.66
N ASN A 165 -5.12 8.54 16.10
CA ASN A 165 -5.85 8.54 17.39
C ASN A 165 -7.35 8.34 17.21
#